data_AF-F4D1P9-F1
#
_entry.id   AF-F4D1P9-F1
#
_cell.length_a   1.000
_cell.length_b   1.000
_cell.length_c   1.000
_cell.angle_alpha   90.00
_cell.angle_beta   90.00
_cell.angle_gamma   90.00
#
_symmetry.space_group_name_H-M   'P 1'
#
loop_
_entity.id
_entity.type
_entity.pdbx_description
1 polymer ?
#
loop_
_entity_poly.entity_id
_entity_poly.type
_entity_poly.pdbx_seq_one_letter_code
_entity_poly.pdbx_strand_id
1 'polypeptide(L)' 'MTQWINLPAIGNILLLGLVFGAGLPALVAVGVTMLDTGRTSGTDGTARVAASPARQTVAYLCFAVVLAAIAFGIYEVVTG' A
#
# COMPACT_ATOMS: atom_id res chain seq x y z
N MET A 1 -35.97 8.74 13.95
CA MET A 1 -35.96 9.63 12.76
C MET A 1 -34.80 9.28 11.81
N THR A 2 -34.54 8.00 11.54
CA THR A 2 -33.48 7.52 10.62
C THR A 2 -34.01 6.52 9.59
N GLN A 3 -35.34 6.35 9.51
CA GLN A 3 -35.97 5.36 8.63
C GLN A 3 -35.70 5.52 7.12
N TRP A 4 -35.17 6.68 6.70
CA TRP A 4 -34.83 6.97 5.30
C TRP A 4 -33.33 6.78 4.99
N ILE A 5 -32.49 6.72 6.02
CA ILE A 5 -31.02 6.69 5.91
C ILE A 5 -30.49 5.50 6.69
N ASN A 6 -29.96 4.51 5.97
CA ASN A 6 -29.38 3.34 6.59
C ASN A 6 -27.92 3.64 6.96
N LEU A 7 -27.70 4.25 8.13
CA LEU A 7 -26.35 4.52 8.65
C LEU A 7 -25.45 3.27 8.68
N PRO A 8 -25.94 2.07 9.06
CA PRO A 8 -25.15 0.84 8.96
C PRO A 8 -24.67 0.55 7.53
N ALA A 9 -25.54 0.69 6.53
CA ALA A 9 -25.18 0.48 5.13
C ALA A 9 -24.14 1.50 4.65
N ILE A 10 -24.30 2.77 5.01
CA ILE A 10 -23.34 3.83 4.68
C ILE A 10 -21.99 3.55 5.33
N GLY A 11 -21.98 3.11 6.58
CA GLY A 11 -20.76 2.68 7.28
C GLY A 11 -20.04 1.54 6.57
N ASN A 12 -20.78 0.53 6.12
CA ASN A 12 -20.21 -0.59 5.35
C ASN A 12 -19.64 -0.12 4.00
N ILE A 13 -20.35 0.71 3.25
CA ILE A 13 -19.88 1.21 1.95
C ILE A 13 -18.64 2.09 2.12
N LEU A 14 -18.61 2.93 3.15
CA LEU A 14 -17.44 3.74 3.48
C LEU A 14 -16.24 2.87 3.83
N LEU A 15 -16.44 1.82 4.64
CA LEU A 15 -15.39 0.86 4.99
C LEU A 15 -14.87 0.12 3.77
N LEU A 16 -15.77 -0.41 2.93
CA LEU A 16 -15.37 -1.08 1.69
C LEU A 16 -14.64 -0.12 0.76
N GLY A 17 -15.16 1.10 0.56
CA GLY A 17 -14.52 2.12 -0.27
C GLY A 17 -13.15 2.54 0.24
N LEU A 18 -12.96 2.60 1.57
CA LEU A 18 -11.66 2.89 2.16
C LEU A 18 -10.67 1.73 1.98
N VAL A 19 -11.12 0.48 2.19
CA VAL A 19 -10.27 -0.70 2.04
C VAL A 19 -9.90 -0.94 0.58
N PHE A 20 -10.89 -0.95 -0.32
CA PHE A 20 -10.68 -1.21 -1.74
C PHE A 20 -10.12 0.01 -2.50
N GLY A 21 -10.44 1.23 -2.08
CA GLY A 21 -9.95 2.46 -2.72
C GLY A 21 -8.62 2.96 -2.14
N ALA A 22 -8.51 3.09 -0.81
CA ALA A 22 -7.33 3.65 -0.14
C ALA A 22 -6.35 2.61 0.41
N GLY A 23 -6.72 1.33 0.49
CA GLY A 23 -5.82 0.26 0.93
C GLY A 23 -4.63 0.04 -0.02
N LEU A 24 -4.85 0.18 -1.33
CA LEU A 24 -3.82 0.03 -2.36
C LEU A 24 -2.77 1.17 -2.30
N PRO A 25 -3.16 2.46 -2.27
CA PRO A 25 -2.24 3.57 -2.02
C PRO A 25 -1.48 3.46 -0.70
N ALA A 26 -2.11 2.96 0.36
CA ALA A 26 -1.46 2.78 1.67
C ALA A 26 -0.35 1.72 1.61
N LEU A 27 -0.56 0.60 0.91
CA LEU A 27 0.47 -0.42 0.69
C LEU A 27 1.67 0.13 -0.10
N VAL A 28 1.40 0.94 -1.14
CA VAL A 28 2.45 1.60 -1.93
C VAL A 28 3.25 2.58 -1.07
N ALA A 29 2.57 3.38 -0.24
CA ALA A 29 3.24 4.30 0.68
C ALA A 29 4.15 3.55 1.68
N VAL A 30 3.68 2.45 2.26
CA VAL A 30 4.48 1.59 3.14
C VAL A 30 5.69 1.00 2.40
N GLY A 31 5.53 0.56 1.14
CA GLY A 31 6.63 0.08 0.30
C GLY A 31 7.71 1.14 0.05
N VAL A 32 7.30 2.39 -0.24
CA VAL A 32 8.22 3.52 -0.43
C VAL A 32 8.93 3.87 0.88
N THR A 33 8.24 3.85 2.02
CA THR A 33 8.86 4.03 3.34
C THR A 33 9.89 2.94 3.66
N MET A 34 9.59 1.68 3.32
CA MET A 34 10.53 0.57 3.50
C MET A 34 11.75 0.68 2.57
N LEU A 35 11.60 1.31 1.40
CA LEU A 35 12.69 1.57 0.47
C LEU A 35 13.57 2.75 0.87
N ASP A 36 13.03 3.70 1.68
CA ASP A 36 13.80 4.83 2.20
C ASP A 36 14.92 4.35 3.12
N THR A 37 16.05 4.08 2.51
CA THR A 37 17.26 3.66 3.19
C THR A 37 17.87 4.89 3.83
N GLY A 38 17.48 5.14 5.08
CA GLY A 38 17.94 6.28 5.87
C GLY A 38 19.44 6.53 5.69
N ARG A 39 19.79 7.79 5.40
CA ARG A 39 21.18 8.21 5.25
C ARG A 39 21.86 8.10 6.61
N THR A 40 22.80 7.18 6.75
CA THR A 40 23.64 7.11 7.94
C THR A 40 24.89 7.94 7.71
N SER A 41 25.14 8.93 8.56
CA SER A 41 26.39 9.69 8.55
C SER A 41 27.49 8.80 9.13
N GLY A 42 28.52 8.52 8.33
CA GLY A 42 29.75 7.90 8.84
C GLY A 42 30.49 8.86 9.78
N THR A 43 31.33 8.32 10.65
CA THR A 43 32.18 9.07 11.60
C THR A 43 33.05 10.14 10.92
N ASP A 44 33.32 9.96 9.63
CA ASP A 44 34.17 10.84 8.81
C ASP A 44 33.35 11.94 8.09
N GLY A 45 32.08 12.14 8.46
CA GLY A 45 31.18 13.13 7.85
C GLY A 45 30.63 12.72 6.47
N THR A 46 31.06 11.59 5.92
CA THR A 46 30.54 11.07 4.65
C THR A 46 29.20 10.37 4.86
N ALA A 47 28.16 10.79 4.13
CA ALA A 47 26.89 10.06 4.08
C ALA A 47 27.09 8.71 3.39
N ARG A 48 26.81 7.61 4.11
CA ARG A 48 26.87 6.25 3.55
C ARG A 48 25.44 5.72 3.43
N VAL A 49 25.08 5.26 2.24
CA VAL A 49 23.79 4.60 1.99
C VAL A 49 23.92 3.16 2.45
N ALA A 50 23.34 2.81 3.60
CA ALA A 50 23.30 1.44 4.10
C ALA A 50 22.21 0.64 3.38
N ALA A 51 22.37 0.39 2.08
CA ALA A 51 21.41 -0.38 1.29
C ALA A 51 21.31 -1.80 1.85
N SER A 52 20.29 -2.07 2.66
CA SER A 52 20.04 -3.42 3.18
C SER A 52 19.22 -4.20 2.12
N PRO A 53 19.79 -5.22 1.47
CA PRO A 53 19.09 -5.97 0.41
C PRO A 53 17.79 -6.61 0.92
N ALA A 54 17.72 -6.99 2.20
CA ALA A 54 16.53 -7.55 2.83
C ALA A 54 15.32 -6.59 2.80
N ARG A 55 15.51 -5.29 3.10
CA ARG A 55 14.42 -4.30 3.04
C ARG A 55 13.93 -4.10 1.61
N GLN A 56 14.83 -4.18 0.64
CA GLN A 56 14.50 -4.03 -0.77
C GLN A 56 13.64 -5.20 -1.26
N THR A 57 13.97 -6.44 -0.88
CA THR A 57 13.16 -7.62 -1.19
C THR A 57 11.74 -7.53 -0.63
N VAL A 58 11.60 -7.07 0.61
CA VAL A 58 10.27 -6.88 1.24
C VAL A 58 9.47 -5.80 0.51
N ALA A 59 10.10 -4.69 0.11
CA ALA A 59 9.45 -3.64 -0.67
C ALA A 59 8.96 -4.16 -2.03
N TYR A 60 9.79 -4.93 -2.75
CA TYR A 60 9.38 -5.54 -4.02
C TYR A 60 8.24 -6.55 -3.86
N LEU A 61 8.25 -7.36 -2.79
CA LEU A 61 7.14 -8.27 -2.48
C LEU A 61 5.83 -7.51 -2.23
N CYS A 62 5.88 -6.41 -1.47
CA CYS A 62 4.72 -5.55 -1.24
C CYS A 62 4.15 -5.02 -2.58
N PHE A 63 5.04 -4.53 -3.46
CA PHE A 63 4.63 -4.01 -4.77
C PHE A 63 4.08 -5.10 -5.69
N ALA A 64 4.64 -6.31 -5.65
CA ALA A 64 4.16 -7.46 -6.41
C ALA A 64 2.75 -7.88 -5.99
N VAL A 65 2.45 -7.88 -4.69
CA VAL A 65 1.09 -8.15 -4.17
C VAL A 65 0.09 -7.12 -4.68
N VAL A 66 0.48 -5.84 -4.66
CA VAL A 66 -0.35 -4.74 -5.20
C VAL A 66 -0.64 -4.94 -6.69
N LEU A 67 0.38 -5.26 -7.50
CA LEU A 67 0.20 -5.54 -8.92
C LEU A 67 -0.69 -6.76 -9.18
N ALA A 68 -0.53 -7.83 -8.40
CA ALA A 68 -1.35 -9.03 -8.52
C ALA A 68 -2.83 -8.73 -8.22
N ALA A 69 -3.11 -7.93 -7.18
CA ALA A 69 -4.46 -7.51 -6.84
C ALA A 69 -5.11 -6.67 -7.95
N ILE A 70 -4.36 -5.72 -8.55
CA ILE A 70 -4.84 -4.92 -9.68
C ILE A 70 -5.12 -5.82 -10.89
N ALA A 71 -4.17 -6.69 -11.26
CA ALA A 71 -4.31 -7.58 -12.41
C ALA A 71 -5.51 -8.52 -12.26
N PHE A 72 -5.74 -9.06 -11.06
CA PHE A 72 -6.91 -9.89 -10.76
C PHE A 72 -8.22 -9.10 -10.90
N GLY A 73 -8.28 -7.88 -10.36
CA GLY A 73 -9.45 -7.01 -10.51
C GLY A 73 -9.75 -6.68 -11.97
N ILE A 74 -8.71 -6.37 -12.77
CA ILE A 74 -8.86 -6.14 -14.21
C ILE A 74 -9.34 -7.39 -14.92
N TYR A 75 -8.77 -8.56 -14.60
CA TYR A 75 -9.17 -9.83 -15.19
C TYR A 75 -10.66 -10.10 -14.98
N GLU A 76 -11.15 -9.96 -13.75
CA GLU A 76 -12.58 -10.11 -13.43
C GLU A 76 -13.46 -9.10 -14.19
N VAL A 77 -13.03 -7.85 -14.34
CA VAL A 77 -13.78 -6.83 -15.11
C VAL A 77 -13.81 -7.13 -16.62
N VAL A 78 -12.76 -7.74 -17.15
CA VAL A 78 -12.61 -8.00 -18.59
C VAL A 78 -13.23 -9.33 -19.00
N THR A 79 -13.17 -10.36 -18.16
CA THR A 79 -13.69 -11.70 -18.46
C THR A 79 -15.05 -12.00 -17.81
N GLY A 80 -15.47 -11.20 -16.83
CA GLY A 80 -16.79 -11.28 -16.19
C GLY A 80 -17.89 -10.53 -16.93
#